data_AF-A0A7V6HEP3-F1
#
_entry.id   AF-A0A7V6HEP3-F1
#
_cell.length_a   1.000
_cell.length_b   1.000
_cell.length_c   1.000
_cell.angle_alpha   90.00
_cell.angle_beta   90.00
_cell.angle_gamma   90.00
#
_symmetry.space_group_name_H-M   'P 1'
#
loop_
_entity.id
_entity.type
_entity.pdbx_description
1 polymer ?
#
loop_
_entity_poly.entity_id
_entity_poly.type
_entity_poly.pdbx_seq_one_letter_code
_entity_poly.pdbx_strand_id
1 'polypeptide(L)'
;RLNTQFYSPLADLRGTTWVIHEGRIKLYNGDVFGGHTAQYVLTLEVHEEGRIEISQRDTHTPLCNVVLRGGRMFAYYAQLRSNSHELESGAKWKGFGLNGPITVIPSVDGRPARIEAHQCHLAHGTRRTVFDVKDGATLEVDTMLQFGWSANTLNPNYAGLVKTGGGTLKLLRPVGTRGTFDIQDGTVALGPKGHLDDQLKLNVSPRAKIVLDDEAQIVNATDLASALCGTADVWFDASRLGLEDGAAVSSVPNLGTAGGTFDNVRGLGSYMPMPPTYVADGINGRGTLFFNGSQGLVTTAYTNRDARATVFLVSKWTSWSGTGGAGRWGGPFSMTAKDPLVYSDPTRDDNQCAGALSYQHDNTANFSILSTYSQDGSVSSLNTGLTVGEPYITHSGRDGGRKIIYTGVWRDGGYVIATNTPAGLGNCDIDATAIGARLRAGAPQILGAGHTSNRAYIGQIGEVLVFSRDLTTEETATIYAYLQSKWFGAGTLSDEQAKALASTLAVEVPENATAHLAFNAGTTTEGVALDVAKTGAGTLRLGGAITGAGYV
;
A
#
# COMPACT_ATOMS: atom_id res chain seq x y z
N ARG A 1 -23.66 10.01 30.16
CA ARG A 1 -22.52 10.91 30.48
C ARG A 1 -21.70 10.38 31.66
N LEU A 2 -20.63 9.65 31.40
CA LEU A 2 -19.65 9.22 32.41
C LEU A 2 -18.39 10.08 32.26
N ASN A 3 -17.83 10.60 33.36
CA ASN A 3 -16.50 11.20 33.38
C ASN A 3 -15.57 10.20 34.07
N THR A 4 -14.77 9.47 33.30
CA THR A 4 -13.79 8.49 33.84
C THR A 4 -12.39 9.06 33.79
N GLN A 5 -11.60 8.82 34.84
CA GLN A 5 -10.23 9.28 35.00
C GLN A 5 -9.30 8.11 35.32
N PHE A 6 -8.14 8.06 34.67
CA PHE A 6 -7.11 7.06 34.91
C PHE A 6 -5.83 7.71 35.41
N TYR A 7 -5.30 7.20 36.52
CA TYR A 7 -4.09 7.71 37.19
C TYR A 7 -2.87 6.78 37.04
N SER A 8 -3.06 5.54 36.59
CA SER A 8 -2.00 4.53 36.38
C SER A 8 -2.20 3.79 35.04
N PRO A 9 -1.14 3.17 34.49
CA PRO A 9 -1.27 2.27 33.34
C PRO A 9 -2.27 1.15 33.63
N LEU A 10 -3.08 0.81 32.64
CA LEU A 10 -4.03 -0.29 32.73
C LEU A 10 -3.34 -1.59 32.33
N ALA A 11 -3.29 -2.56 33.25
CA ALA A 11 -2.70 -3.87 32.96
C ALA A 11 -3.67 -4.74 32.13
N ASP A 12 -3.14 -5.29 31.03
CA ASP A 12 -3.77 -6.26 30.09
C ASP A 12 -5.14 -5.88 29.49
N LEU A 13 -5.14 -4.99 28.50
CA LEU A 13 -6.32 -4.62 27.71
C LEU A 13 -6.42 -5.34 26.36
N ARG A 14 -5.65 -6.42 26.15
CA ARG A 14 -5.49 -7.07 24.84
C ARG A 14 -6.82 -7.52 24.23
N GLY A 15 -7.08 -7.07 23.00
CA GLY A 15 -8.26 -7.44 22.22
C GLY A 15 -9.56 -6.79 22.69
N THR A 16 -9.48 -5.77 23.55
CA THR A 16 -10.68 -5.05 24.02
C THR A 16 -10.98 -3.84 23.13
N THR A 17 -12.26 -3.46 23.07
CA THR A 17 -12.73 -2.22 22.42
C THR A 17 -13.47 -1.38 23.44
N TRP A 18 -13.08 -0.12 23.57
CA TRP A 18 -13.74 0.86 24.43
C TRP A 18 -14.46 1.88 23.56
N VAL A 19 -15.75 2.03 23.79
CA VAL A 19 -16.61 2.93 23.01
C VAL A 19 -16.97 4.15 23.86
N ILE A 20 -16.60 5.33 23.38
CA ILE A 20 -16.99 6.62 23.93
C ILE A 20 -18.14 7.14 23.08
N HIS A 21 -19.36 6.71 23.41
CA HIS A 21 -20.56 7.14 22.70
C HIS A 21 -20.90 8.61 22.99
N GLU A 22 -20.85 9.00 24.27
CA GLU A 22 -21.08 10.37 24.74
C GLU A 22 -20.16 10.71 25.91
N GLY A 23 -19.78 11.98 26.04
CA GLY A 23 -19.00 12.48 27.17
C GLY A 23 -17.50 12.39 26.91
N ARG A 24 -16.70 12.19 27.97
CA ARG A 24 -15.23 12.25 27.85
C ARG A 24 -14.49 11.26 28.72
N ILE A 25 -13.38 10.75 28.17
CA ILE A 25 -12.31 10.12 28.94
C ILE A 25 -11.20 11.14 29.12
N LYS A 26 -10.78 11.38 30.36
CA LYS A 26 -9.65 12.25 30.68
C LYS A 26 -8.42 11.46 31.10
N LEU A 27 -7.30 11.77 30.47
CA LEU A 27 -5.99 11.19 30.72
C LEU A 27 -5.12 12.24 31.43
N TYR A 28 -4.71 11.91 32.65
CA TYR A 28 -3.87 12.77 33.48
C TYR A 28 -2.41 12.32 33.47
N ASN A 29 -2.15 11.02 33.46
CA ASN A 29 -0.78 10.50 33.42
C ASN A 29 -0.33 10.21 31.98
N GLY A 30 0.99 10.18 31.74
CA GLY A 30 1.55 9.64 30.50
C GLY A 30 1.41 8.11 30.43
N ASP A 31 1.53 7.54 29.24
CA ASP A 31 1.62 6.10 28.98
C ASP A 31 0.45 5.26 29.53
N VAL A 32 -0.75 5.84 29.65
CA VAL A 32 -1.96 5.16 30.19
C VAL A 32 -2.30 3.87 29.43
N PHE A 33 -2.08 3.87 28.12
CA PHE A 33 -2.33 2.73 27.23
C PHE A 33 -1.06 1.94 26.88
N GLY A 34 0.02 2.13 27.65
CA GLY A 34 1.33 1.50 27.44
C GLY A 34 2.42 2.49 27.07
N GLY A 35 3.68 2.04 27.14
CA GLY A 35 4.85 2.84 26.80
C GLY A 35 5.09 2.97 25.29
N HIS A 36 6.03 3.83 24.92
CA HIS A 36 6.38 4.18 23.52
C HIS A 36 6.71 2.99 22.58
N THR A 37 7.05 1.81 23.11
CA THR A 37 7.35 0.59 22.33
C THR A 37 6.26 -0.48 22.38
N ALA A 38 5.20 -0.28 23.16
CA ALA A 38 4.18 -1.30 23.38
C ALA A 38 3.37 -1.62 22.11
N GLN A 39 2.91 -2.87 21.99
CA GLN A 39 2.01 -3.30 20.92
C GLN A 39 0.58 -2.80 21.15
N TYR A 40 -0.20 -2.60 20.09
CA TYR A 40 -1.60 -2.14 20.17
C TYR A 40 -2.46 -3.21 20.82
N VAL A 41 -2.83 -3.00 22.07
CA VAL A 41 -3.63 -3.98 22.81
C VAL A 41 -5.11 -3.63 22.84
N LEU A 42 -5.48 -2.37 22.60
CA LEU A 42 -6.84 -1.83 22.74
C LEU A 42 -7.32 -1.16 21.44
N THR A 43 -8.63 -1.11 21.22
CA THR A 43 -9.26 -0.18 20.25
C THR A 43 -10.09 0.87 20.99
N LEU A 44 -9.87 2.14 20.67
CA LEU A 44 -10.67 3.26 21.18
C LEU A 44 -11.61 3.75 20.08
N GLU A 45 -12.92 3.53 20.24
CA GLU A 45 -13.94 4.04 19.35
C GLU A 45 -14.56 5.32 19.94
N VAL A 46 -14.47 6.44 19.23
CA VAL A 46 -14.97 7.74 19.67
C VAL A 46 -16.04 8.22 18.71
N HIS A 47 -17.28 8.27 19.21
CA HIS A 47 -18.43 8.71 18.44
C HIS A 47 -18.56 10.24 18.50
N GLU A 48 -19.53 10.73 17.76
CA GLU A 48 -19.81 12.14 17.47
C GLU A 48 -19.82 13.04 18.71
N GLU A 49 -20.41 12.56 19.80
CA GLU A 49 -20.53 13.27 21.10
C GLU A 49 -19.47 12.86 22.12
N GLY A 50 -18.58 11.95 21.73
CA GLY A 50 -17.48 11.43 22.53
C GLY A 50 -16.20 12.23 22.32
N ARG A 51 -15.37 12.26 23.37
CA ARG A 51 -14.01 12.80 23.26
C ARG A 51 -12.99 12.16 24.19
N ILE A 52 -11.74 12.12 23.73
CA ILE A 52 -10.57 11.78 24.55
C ILE A 52 -9.82 13.08 24.85
N GLU A 53 -9.56 13.34 26.12
CA GLU A 53 -8.89 14.56 26.59
C GLU A 53 -7.58 14.24 27.30
N ILE A 54 -6.49 14.89 26.92
CA ILE A 54 -5.24 14.96 27.70
C ILE A 54 -5.21 16.28 28.46
N SER A 55 -5.13 16.23 29.79
CA SER A 55 -5.27 17.42 30.66
C SER A 55 -4.00 17.87 31.39
N GLN A 56 -2.88 17.15 31.30
CA GLN A 56 -1.66 17.46 32.07
C GLN A 56 -0.47 17.81 31.16
N ARG A 57 0.42 18.70 31.65
CA ARG A 57 1.67 19.12 30.99
C ARG A 57 2.64 17.94 30.86
N ASP A 58 3.42 17.92 29.77
CA ASP A 58 4.47 16.93 29.52
C ASP A 58 4.00 15.46 29.52
N THR A 59 2.74 15.24 29.09
CA THR A 59 2.18 13.91 28.95
C THR A 59 2.44 13.37 27.55
N HIS A 60 3.01 12.17 27.50
CA HIS A 60 3.16 11.36 26.32
C HIS A 60 2.10 10.26 26.40
N THR A 61 1.14 10.23 25.47
CA THR A 61 0.13 9.17 25.43
C THR A 61 0.18 8.44 24.09
N PRO A 62 0.93 7.33 24.00
CA PRO A 62 0.82 6.38 22.90
C PRO A 62 -0.62 5.95 22.74
N LEU A 63 -1.19 6.21 21.58
CA LEU A 63 -2.49 5.70 21.23
C LEU A 63 -2.34 4.34 20.56
N CYS A 64 -3.29 3.49 20.90
CA CYS A 64 -3.51 2.20 20.27
C CYS A 64 -4.29 2.38 18.96
N ASN A 65 -5.09 1.40 18.55
CA ASN A 65 -5.97 1.58 17.41
C ASN A 65 -7.07 2.59 17.79
N VAL A 66 -7.28 3.61 16.97
CA VAL A 66 -8.33 4.60 17.19
C VAL A 66 -9.32 4.54 16.04
N VAL A 67 -10.60 4.48 16.37
CA VAL A 67 -11.71 4.61 15.41
C VAL A 67 -12.48 5.88 15.75
N LEU A 68 -12.56 6.82 14.83
CA LEU A 68 -13.32 8.06 14.98
C LEU A 68 -14.55 8.04 14.07
N ARG A 69 -15.72 8.30 14.66
CA ARG A 69 -16.98 8.52 13.95
C ARG A 69 -17.50 9.91 14.31
N GLY A 70 -16.92 10.96 13.72
CA GLY A 70 -17.17 12.36 14.10
C GLY A 70 -16.69 12.78 15.50
N GLY A 71 -16.10 11.86 16.27
CA GLY A 71 -15.58 12.10 17.62
C GLY A 71 -14.29 12.92 17.63
N ARG A 72 -13.88 13.34 18.85
CA ARG A 72 -12.74 14.26 19.03
C ARG A 72 -11.62 13.73 19.92
N MET A 73 -10.40 14.05 19.54
CA MET A 73 -9.20 13.91 20.37
C MET A 73 -8.66 15.29 20.69
N PHE A 74 -8.46 15.60 21.97
CA PHE A 74 -8.17 16.94 22.42
C PHE A 74 -7.07 16.98 23.49
N ALA A 75 -6.07 17.87 23.35
CA ALA A 75 -5.01 18.07 24.35
C ALA A 75 -4.94 19.54 24.84
N TYR A 76 -5.25 19.74 26.13
CA TYR A 76 -5.53 21.06 26.75
C TYR A 76 -4.30 21.96 26.91
N TYR A 77 -3.17 21.40 27.37
CA TYR A 77 -1.96 22.17 27.73
C TYR A 77 -1.13 22.63 26.53
N ALA A 78 -1.62 22.30 25.35
CA ALA A 78 -0.98 22.52 24.07
C ALA A 78 -1.57 23.77 23.37
N GLN A 79 -2.80 24.18 23.67
CA GLN A 79 -3.50 25.13 22.80
C GLN A 79 -3.24 26.64 22.98
N LEU A 80 -2.56 27.14 24.02
CA LEU A 80 -2.84 28.54 24.45
C LEU A 80 -1.68 29.49 24.79
N ARG A 81 -0.46 29.35 24.24
CA ARG A 81 0.51 30.47 24.29
C ARG A 81 1.31 30.60 22.99
N SER A 82 0.97 31.66 22.24
CA SER A 82 1.56 32.25 21.03
C SER A 82 1.23 31.64 19.66
N ASN A 83 0.58 32.46 18.83
CA ASN A 83 0.30 32.28 17.40
C ASN A 83 1.53 32.60 16.53
N SER A 84 2.72 32.39 17.07
CA SER A 84 3.99 32.70 16.43
C SER A 84 5.06 31.82 17.08
N HIS A 85 6.12 31.55 16.32
CA HIS A 85 7.35 30.82 16.65
C HIS A 85 7.42 29.38 16.10
N GLU A 86 8.02 29.31 14.90
CA GLU A 86 9.28 28.60 14.60
C GLU A 86 9.50 27.19 15.17
N LEU A 87 10.02 26.33 14.30
CA LEU A 87 10.42 24.93 14.48
C LEU A 87 11.37 24.64 15.66
N GLU A 88 11.74 25.64 16.47
CA GLU A 88 12.81 25.55 17.46
C GLU A 88 12.32 25.95 18.86
N SER A 89 11.93 24.95 19.69
CA SER A 89 12.38 24.85 21.09
C SER A 89 11.73 23.68 21.85
N GLY A 90 12.49 22.59 21.98
CA GLY A 90 12.88 22.00 23.27
C GLY A 90 11.85 21.33 24.21
N ALA A 91 10.54 21.37 23.97
CA ALA A 91 9.59 20.66 24.83
C ALA A 91 9.40 19.21 24.36
N LYS A 92 9.84 18.25 25.17
CA LYS A 92 10.01 16.85 24.77
C LYS A 92 8.71 16.06 24.52
N TRP A 93 7.57 16.47 25.07
CA TRP A 93 6.33 15.69 25.03
C TRP A 93 5.09 16.58 25.07
N LYS A 94 4.43 16.78 23.93
CA LYS A 94 3.18 17.55 23.84
C LYS A 94 2.18 16.74 23.01
N GLY A 95 1.07 16.35 23.61
CA GLY A 95 -0.08 15.76 22.89
C GLY A 95 -0.06 14.24 22.76
N PHE A 96 -0.56 13.74 21.64
CA PHE A 96 -0.74 12.31 21.37
C PHE A 96 0.48 11.72 20.68
N GLY A 97 0.85 10.49 21.03
CA GLY A 97 1.73 9.64 20.24
C GLY A 97 0.87 8.80 19.30
N LEU A 98 0.85 9.11 18.01
CA LEU A 98 -0.02 8.48 17.01
C LEU A 98 0.56 7.15 16.55
N ASN A 99 0.73 6.22 17.49
CA ASN A 99 1.43 4.98 17.24
C ASN A 99 0.57 3.99 16.44
N GLY A 100 -0.74 3.90 16.70
CA GLY A 100 -1.65 3.00 16.01
C GLY A 100 -2.36 3.62 14.81
N PRO A 101 -3.02 2.79 13.97
CA PRO A 101 -3.90 3.28 12.91
C PRO A 101 -5.04 4.11 13.49
N ILE A 102 -5.31 5.24 12.83
CA ILE A 102 -6.45 6.11 13.09
C ILE A 102 -7.42 5.91 11.93
N THR A 103 -8.45 5.11 12.19
CA THR A 103 -9.53 4.86 11.23
C THR A 103 -10.63 5.88 11.43
N VAL A 104 -11.08 6.52 10.37
CA VAL A 104 -12.17 7.50 10.42
C VAL A 104 -13.29 7.03 9.53
N ILE A 105 -14.46 6.83 10.12
CA ILE A 105 -15.68 6.41 9.43
C ILE A 105 -16.66 7.59 9.36
N PRO A 106 -17.58 7.62 8.37
CA PRO A 106 -18.56 8.69 8.27
C PRO A 106 -19.37 8.82 9.54
N SER A 107 -19.51 10.04 10.03
CA SER A 107 -20.44 10.36 11.11
C SER A 107 -21.87 10.37 10.59
N VAL A 108 -22.83 10.11 11.50
CA VAL A 108 -24.25 10.08 11.15
C VAL A 108 -24.75 11.42 10.62
N ASP A 109 -24.17 12.52 11.09
CA ASP A 109 -24.54 13.90 10.70
C ASP A 109 -23.55 14.56 9.73
N GLY A 110 -22.57 13.80 9.22
CA GLY A 110 -21.56 14.30 8.29
C GLY A 110 -20.51 15.23 8.92
N ARG A 111 -20.51 15.44 10.25
CA ARG A 111 -19.48 16.23 10.93
C ARG A 111 -18.08 15.59 10.78
N PRO A 112 -17.01 16.38 10.63
CA PRO A 112 -15.65 15.85 10.63
C PRO A 112 -15.26 15.30 12.01
N ALA A 113 -14.48 14.22 12.02
CA ALA A 113 -13.70 13.85 13.20
C ALA A 113 -12.54 14.84 13.36
N ARG A 114 -12.08 15.08 14.60
CA ARG A 114 -11.05 16.11 14.83
C ARG A 114 -9.98 15.69 15.84
N ILE A 115 -8.72 15.96 15.51
CA ILE A 115 -7.58 15.89 16.42
C ILE A 115 -7.09 17.31 16.67
N GLU A 116 -7.06 17.71 17.94
CA GLU A 116 -6.74 19.07 18.37
C GLU A 116 -5.64 19.04 19.44
N ALA A 117 -4.47 19.55 19.09
CA ALA A 117 -3.34 19.69 20.00
C ALA A 117 -2.35 20.72 19.45
N HIS A 118 -1.43 21.24 20.26
CA HIS A 118 -0.30 22.03 19.74
C HIS A 118 0.51 21.24 18.73
N GLN A 119 0.84 20.02 19.16
CA GLN A 119 1.78 19.13 18.53
C GLN A 119 1.34 17.71 18.85
N CYS A 120 1.55 16.80 17.91
CA CYS A 120 1.46 15.35 18.11
C CYS A 120 2.69 14.70 17.48
N HIS A 121 3.12 13.59 18.05
CA HIS A 121 4.20 12.80 17.49
C HIS A 121 3.64 11.72 16.57
N LEU A 122 4.25 11.57 15.40
CA LEU A 122 4.08 10.39 14.57
C LEU A 122 4.64 9.16 15.28
N ALA A 123 4.30 7.97 14.78
CA ALA A 123 4.58 6.70 15.42
C ALA A 123 6.05 6.57 15.88
N HIS A 124 6.24 6.04 17.09
CA HIS A 124 7.56 5.68 17.63
C HIS A 124 8.08 4.35 17.06
N GLY A 125 9.40 4.18 17.06
CA GLY A 125 10.08 2.94 16.66
C GLY A 125 10.11 2.72 15.15
N THR A 126 9.85 1.49 14.70
CA THR A 126 10.00 1.04 13.32
C THR A 126 8.72 1.16 12.47
N ARG A 127 7.84 2.11 12.76
CA ARG A 127 6.45 2.15 12.25
C ARG A 127 6.08 3.51 11.65
N ARG A 128 5.05 3.52 10.80
CA ARG A 128 4.44 4.74 10.22
C ARG A 128 3.06 4.99 10.82
N THR A 129 2.69 6.26 10.99
CA THR A 129 1.32 6.64 11.38
C THR A 129 0.36 6.41 10.21
N VAL A 130 -0.73 5.68 10.41
CA VAL A 130 -1.73 5.45 9.35
C VAL A 130 -3.01 6.23 9.65
N PHE A 131 -3.42 7.08 8.72
CA PHE A 131 -4.74 7.74 8.69
C PHE A 131 -5.60 7.05 7.63
N ASP A 132 -6.50 6.18 8.07
CA ASP A 132 -7.44 5.44 7.21
C ASP A 132 -8.80 6.13 7.22
N VAL A 133 -8.97 7.11 6.34
CA VAL A 133 -10.20 7.92 6.26
C VAL A 133 -11.12 7.33 5.21
N LYS A 134 -12.18 6.66 5.65
CA LYS A 134 -13.14 5.98 4.78
C LYS A 134 -13.90 6.96 3.90
N ASP A 135 -14.45 6.44 2.81
CA ASP A 135 -15.24 7.21 1.86
C ASP A 135 -16.40 7.93 2.55
N GLY A 136 -16.65 9.18 2.17
CA GLY A 136 -17.61 10.07 2.84
C GLY A 136 -17.20 10.61 4.22
N ALA A 137 -16.04 10.22 4.76
CA ALA A 137 -15.55 10.72 6.05
C ALA A 137 -14.52 11.86 5.87
N THR A 138 -14.43 12.72 6.90
CA THR A 138 -13.44 13.79 6.98
C THR A 138 -12.74 13.75 8.34
N LEU A 139 -11.41 13.81 8.32
CA LEU A 139 -10.58 14.02 9.50
C LEU A 139 -9.90 15.38 9.43
N GLU A 140 -10.13 16.22 10.43
CA GLU A 140 -9.40 17.47 10.63
C GLU A 140 -8.30 17.30 11.66
N VAL A 141 -7.06 17.56 11.27
CA VAL A 141 -5.88 17.51 12.13
C VAL A 141 -5.41 18.94 12.37
N ASP A 142 -5.86 19.51 13.48
CA ASP A 142 -5.47 20.82 13.98
C ASP A 142 -4.34 20.66 15.01
N THR A 143 -3.20 20.18 14.52
CA THR A 143 -2.00 19.99 15.32
C THR A 143 -0.76 19.91 14.44
N MET A 144 0.37 20.41 14.96
CA MET A 144 1.65 20.22 14.29
C MET A 144 2.06 18.75 14.40
N LEU A 145 2.29 18.09 13.27
CA LEU A 145 2.80 16.72 13.26
C LEU A 145 4.33 16.75 13.20
N GLN A 146 5.00 16.02 14.09
CA GLN A 146 6.46 15.89 14.10
C GLN A 146 6.90 14.44 14.23
N PHE A 147 8.15 14.15 13.87
CA PHE A 147 8.76 12.85 14.07
C PHE A 147 8.77 12.43 15.56
N GLY A 148 8.65 11.13 15.82
CA GLY A 148 8.82 10.56 17.16
C GLY A 148 10.30 10.54 17.60
N TRP A 149 10.55 10.52 18.91
CA TRP A 149 11.91 10.61 19.51
C TRP A 149 12.95 9.62 18.92
N SER A 150 12.55 8.41 18.54
CA SER A 150 13.44 7.39 17.97
C SER A 150 13.59 7.44 16.45
N ALA A 151 12.77 8.26 15.76
CA ALA A 151 12.82 8.40 14.30
C ALA A 151 13.91 9.38 13.84
N ASN A 152 14.49 10.17 14.76
CA ASN A 152 15.46 11.24 14.47
C ASN A 152 16.86 10.72 14.06
N THR A 153 17.21 9.46 14.36
CA THR A 153 18.62 9.03 14.24
C THR A 153 18.90 7.80 13.39
N LEU A 154 17.89 7.07 12.89
CA LEU A 154 18.15 5.74 12.30
C LEU A 154 17.47 5.44 10.95
N ASN A 155 16.30 6.01 10.61
CA ASN A 155 15.66 5.72 9.31
C ASN A 155 14.55 6.72 8.89
N PRO A 156 14.60 7.34 7.70
CA PRO A 156 13.51 8.19 7.19
C PRO A 156 12.17 7.46 7.06
N ASN A 157 12.16 6.14 6.91
CA ASN A 157 10.93 5.35 6.79
C ASN A 157 10.06 5.38 8.06
N TYR A 158 10.63 5.73 9.21
CA TYR A 158 9.96 5.72 10.52
C TYR A 158 9.44 7.07 10.98
N ALA A 159 9.83 8.13 10.29
CA ALA A 159 9.32 9.46 10.52
C ALA A 159 8.08 9.76 9.65
N GLY A 160 7.51 8.76 9.00
CA GLY A 160 6.50 8.91 7.95
C GLY A 160 5.05 8.71 8.39
N LEU A 161 4.15 8.97 7.45
CA LEU A 161 2.71 8.78 7.59
C LEU A 161 2.08 8.23 6.31
N VAL A 162 0.93 7.59 6.43
CA VAL A 162 0.20 6.98 5.32
C VAL A 162 -1.25 7.47 5.38
N LYS A 163 -1.79 7.90 4.24
CA LYS A 163 -3.22 8.19 4.04
C LYS A 163 -3.83 7.12 3.16
N THR A 164 -4.86 6.44 3.67
CA THR A 164 -5.68 5.45 2.95
C THR A 164 -7.16 5.81 3.00
N GLY A 165 -7.98 5.10 2.22
CA GLY A 165 -9.43 5.29 2.11
C GLY A 165 -9.84 6.51 1.29
N GLY A 166 -11.05 6.50 0.71
CA GLY A 166 -11.51 7.53 -0.23
C GLY A 166 -11.81 8.92 0.39
N GLY A 167 -11.88 9.03 1.72
CA GLY A 167 -12.25 10.25 2.41
C GLY A 167 -11.15 11.32 2.49
N THR A 168 -11.44 12.40 3.20
CA THR A 168 -10.58 13.60 3.26
C THR A 168 -9.79 13.69 4.57
N LEU A 169 -8.46 13.80 4.45
CA LEU A 169 -7.57 14.20 5.55
C LEU A 169 -7.20 15.67 5.40
N LYS A 170 -7.66 16.53 6.31
CA LYS A 170 -7.36 17.95 6.32
C LYS A 170 -6.30 18.28 7.36
N LEU A 171 -5.12 18.67 6.90
CA LEU A 171 -3.99 19.09 7.73
C LEU A 171 -4.05 20.62 7.88
N LEU A 172 -4.44 21.08 9.07
CA LEU A 172 -4.67 22.50 9.35
C LEU A 172 -3.43 23.22 9.88
N ARG A 173 -2.35 22.47 10.13
CA ARG A 173 -1.08 22.95 10.67
C ARG A 173 0.09 22.24 9.98
N PRO A 174 1.32 22.76 10.15
CA PRO A 174 2.51 22.21 9.51
C PRO A 174 2.79 20.74 9.87
N VAL A 175 3.34 20.01 8.90
CA VAL A 175 3.88 18.66 9.09
C VAL A 175 5.41 18.73 9.05
N GLY A 176 6.03 18.80 10.22
CA GLY A 176 7.47 18.93 10.44
C GLY A 176 8.18 17.58 10.58
N THR A 177 8.28 16.82 9.48
CA THR A 177 8.94 15.51 9.52
C THR A 177 9.76 15.24 8.26
N ARG A 178 10.83 14.44 8.39
CA ARG A 178 11.79 14.11 7.32
C ARG A 178 11.53 12.75 6.66
N GLY A 179 10.37 12.16 6.95
CA GLY A 179 10.03 10.81 6.51
C GLY A 179 9.31 10.77 5.16
N THR A 180 8.56 9.70 4.92
CA THR A 180 7.71 9.58 3.72
C THR A 180 6.24 9.79 4.08
N PHE A 181 5.52 10.57 3.28
CA PHE A 181 4.07 10.66 3.30
C PHE A 181 3.49 9.93 2.09
N ASP A 182 2.96 8.72 2.32
CA ASP A 182 2.26 7.94 1.30
C ASP A 182 0.79 8.33 1.24
N ILE A 183 0.36 8.96 0.14
CA ILE A 183 -1.04 9.24 -0.14
C ILE A 183 -1.55 8.20 -1.13
N GLN A 184 -2.19 7.14 -0.61
CA GLN A 184 -2.60 5.98 -1.39
C GLN A 184 -3.98 6.14 -2.02
N ASP A 185 -4.88 6.90 -1.37
CA ASP A 185 -6.24 7.13 -1.83
C ASP A 185 -6.88 8.37 -1.17
N GLY A 186 -7.94 8.89 -1.80
CA GLY A 186 -8.76 9.98 -1.30
C GLY A 186 -8.10 11.35 -1.38
N THR A 187 -8.54 12.28 -0.53
CA THR A 187 -8.09 13.67 -0.56
C THR A 187 -7.19 14.00 0.63
N VAL A 188 -6.08 14.69 0.37
CA VAL A 188 -5.31 15.40 1.39
C VAL A 188 -5.46 16.90 1.15
N ALA A 189 -5.98 17.61 2.13
CA ALA A 189 -6.17 19.06 2.07
C ALA A 189 -5.21 19.76 3.04
N LEU A 190 -4.35 20.64 2.54
CA LEU A 190 -3.60 21.57 3.38
C LEU A 190 -4.47 22.80 3.62
N GLY A 191 -4.79 23.06 4.88
CA GLY A 191 -5.51 24.26 5.28
C GLY A 191 -4.70 25.54 5.06
N PRO A 192 -5.27 26.72 5.34
CA PRO A 192 -4.60 27.99 5.11
C PRO A 192 -3.24 28.07 5.82
N LYS A 193 -2.19 28.47 5.10
CA LYS A 193 -0.79 28.52 5.57
C LYS A 193 -0.21 27.15 5.99
N GLY A 194 -0.91 26.06 5.69
CA GLY A 194 -0.43 24.70 5.90
C GLY A 194 0.76 24.41 5.00
N HIS A 195 1.78 23.74 5.54
CA HIS A 195 2.93 23.34 4.75
C HIS A 195 3.49 21.98 5.18
N LEU A 196 4.14 21.33 4.22
CA LEU A 196 4.95 20.13 4.44
C LEU A 196 6.41 20.53 4.54
N ASP A 197 7.14 19.94 5.48
CA ASP A 197 8.60 20.13 5.67
C ASP A 197 9.36 19.74 4.41
N ASP A 198 10.42 20.47 4.05
CA ASP A 198 11.09 20.31 2.77
C ASP A 198 11.88 19.01 2.61
N GLN A 199 12.16 18.34 3.74
CA GLN A 199 12.82 17.05 3.79
C GLN A 199 11.85 15.87 3.77
N LEU A 200 10.54 16.09 3.81
CA LEU A 200 9.54 15.04 3.65
C LEU A 200 9.54 14.54 2.19
N LYS A 201 9.56 13.22 1.99
CA LYS A 201 9.27 12.61 0.68
C LYS A 201 7.76 12.44 0.54
N LEU A 202 7.19 12.88 -0.57
CA LEU A 202 5.76 12.74 -0.87
C LEU A 202 5.54 11.68 -1.94
N ASN A 203 4.84 10.60 -1.61
CA ASN A 203 4.44 9.57 -2.58
C ASN A 203 2.94 9.73 -2.86
N VAL A 204 2.55 9.98 -4.11
CA VAL A 204 1.13 10.23 -4.45
C VAL A 204 0.64 9.21 -5.46
N SER A 205 -0.41 8.49 -5.07
CA SER A 205 -1.15 7.56 -5.92
C SER A 205 -1.98 8.32 -6.98
N PRO A 206 -2.20 7.76 -8.19
CA PRO A 206 -3.01 8.41 -9.23
C PRO A 206 -4.47 8.65 -8.83
N ARG A 207 -4.95 7.93 -7.81
CA ARG A 207 -6.32 8.06 -7.27
C ARG A 207 -6.42 9.10 -6.16
N ALA A 208 -5.28 9.64 -5.72
CA ALA A 208 -5.23 10.65 -4.68
C ALA A 208 -5.32 12.06 -5.26
N LYS A 209 -5.87 12.97 -4.46
CA LYS A 209 -5.99 14.39 -4.79
C LYS A 209 -5.40 15.23 -3.68
N ILE A 210 -4.67 16.28 -4.06
CA ILE A 210 -4.19 17.29 -3.11
C ILE A 210 -5.01 18.56 -3.28
N VAL A 211 -5.51 19.12 -2.18
CA VAL A 211 -6.15 20.43 -2.14
C VAL A 211 -5.24 21.38 -1.37
N LEU A 212 -4.89 22.51 -1.98
CA LEU A 212 -4.06 23.53 -1.37
C LEU A 212 -4.89 24.80 -1.16
N ASP A 213 -5.17 25.10 0.10
CA ASP A 213 -5.89 26.33 0.49
C ASP A 213 -4.94 27.55 0.46
N ASP A 214 -5.44 28.71 0.86
CA ASP A 214 -4.70 29.97 0.74
C ASP A 214 -3.37 29.94 1.51
N GLU A 215 -2.31 30.41 0.84
CA GLU A 215 -0.93 30.38 1.31
C GLU A 215 -0.37 28.98 1.65
N ALA A 216 -1.04 27.89 1.26
CA ALA A 216 -0.52 26.53 1.49
C ALA A 216 0.71 26.24 0.62
N GLN A 217 1.66 25.45 1.15
CA GLN A 217 2.96 25.19 0.52
C GLN A 217 3.37 23.71 0.55
N ILE A 218 3.81 23.19 -0.60
CA ILE A 218 4.52 21.92 -0.72
C ILE A 218 5.88 22.22 -1.37
N VAL A 219 6.97 21.82 -0.73
CA VAL A 219 8.34 22.03 -1.23
C VAL A 219 9.13 20.74 -1.02
N ASN A 220 8.89 19.71 -1.85
CA ASN A 220 9.25 18.33 -1.48
C ASN A 220 9.85 17.54 -2.63
N ALA A 221 10.55 16.45 -2.29
CA ALA A 221 10.80 15.37 -3.24
C ALA A 221 9.49 14.60 -3.45
N THR A 222 8.97 14.57 -4.68
CA THR A 222 7.71 13.90 -5.00
C THR A 222 7.94 12.69 -5.89
N ASP A 223 7.33 11.56 -5.55
CA ASP A 223 7.36 10.31 -6.29
C ASP A 223 5.92 9.99 -6.74
N LEU A 224 5.71 10.00 -8.05
CA LEU A 224 4.42 9.72 -8.64
C LEU A 224 4.35 8.32 -9.23
N ALA A 225 3.19 7.72 -9.11
CA ALA A 225 2.90 6.41 -9.66
C ALA A 225 2.50 6.52 -11.14
N SER A 226 3.18 5.77 -12.02
CA SER A 226 2.92 5.75 -13.47
C SER A 226 1.43 5.68 -13.80
N ALA A 227 0.95 6.54 -14.71
CA ALA A 227 -0.47 6.58 -15.07
C ALA A 227 -0.95 5.26 -15.69
N LEU A 228 -0.18 4.69 -16.64
CA LEU A 228 -0.55 3.43 -17.27
C LEU A 228 -0.57 2.28 -16.25
N CYS A 229 0.41 2.19 -15.34
CA CYS A 229 0.39 1.22 -14.23
C CYS A 229 -0.82 1.45 -13.31
N GLY A 230 -1.17 2.72 -13.06
CA GLY A 230 -2.34 3.11 -12.30
C GLY A 230 -3.68 2.71 -12.92
N THR A 231 -3.73 2.35 -14.21
CA THR A 231 -4.92 1.79 -14.85
C THR A 231 -5.10 0.28 -14.63
N ALA A 232 -4.10 -0.39 -14.04
CA ALA A 232 -4.23 -1.79 -13.65
C ALA A 232 -5.25 -1.92 -12.51
N ASP A 233 -6.05 -2.98 -12.51
CA ASP A 233 -6.97 -3.27 -11.41
C ASP A 233 -6.21 -3.71 -10.16
N VAL A 234 -5.14 -4.47 -10.37
CA VAL A 234 -4.18 -4.84 -9.34
C VAL A 234 -2.83 -4.26 -9.70
N TRP A 235 -2.25 -3.51 -8.78
CA TRP A 235 -0.87 -3.07 -8.84
C TRP A 235 -0.21 -3.20 -7.47
N PHE A 236 0.77 -4.07 -7.39
CA PHE A 236 1.65 -4.20 -6.24
C PHE A 236 3.06 -3.81 -6.67
N ASP A 237 3.71 -2.91 -5.93
CA ASP A 237 5.10 -2.49 -6.16
C ASP A 237 5.83 -2.43 -4.83
N ALA A 238 6.71 -3.41 -4.60
CA ALA A 238 7.47 -3.53 -3.37
C ALA A 238 8.42 -2.34 -3.16
N SER A 239 8.98 -1.77 -4.24
CA SER A 239 9.97 -0.70 -4.13
C SER A 239 9.39 0.59 -3.52
N ARG A 240 8.07 0.76 -3.58
CA ARG A 240 7.33 1.88 -2.97
C ARG A 240 7.07 1.72 -1.48
N LEU A 241 7.27 0.53 -0.91
CA LEU A 241 6.99 0.29 0.50
C LEU A 241 7.97 1.06 1.40
N GLY A 242 9.22 1.21 0.96
CA GLY A 242 10.27 1.92 1.70
C GLY A 242 10.33 1.46 3.14
N LEU A 243 10.54 0.18 3.40
CA LEU A 243 10.66 -0.37 4.75
C LEU A 243 12.13 -0.65 5.08
N GLU A 244 12.41 -1.01 6.33
CA GLU A 244 13.74 -1.55 6.67
C GLU A 244 13.94 -2.95 6.12
N ASP A 245 15.18 -3.24 5.76
CA ASP A 245 15.60 -4.59 5.42
C ASP A 245 15.27 -5.54 6.59
N GLY A 246 14.62 -6.67 6.30
CA GLY A 246 14.16 -7.60 7.32
C GLY A 246 12.80 -7.29 7.94
N ALA A 247 12.13 -6.19 7.56
CA ALA A 247 10.83 -5.84 8.14
C ALA A 247 9.74 -6.87 7.77
N ALA A 248 8.96 -7.30 8.77
CA ALA A 248 7.79 -8.15 8.56
C ALA A 248 6.64 -7.35 7.92
N VAL A 249 6.06 -7.88 6.84
CA VAL A 249 5.03 -7.21 6.05
C VAL A 249 3.71 -7.99 6.08
N SER A 250 2.78 -7.58 6.92
CA SER A 250 1.47 -8.24 7.07
C SER A 250 0.39 -7.69 6.15
N SER A 251 0.59 -6.52 5.55
CA SER A 251 -0.35 -5.90 4.64
C SER A 251 0.39 -4.95 3.70
N VAL A 252 0.00 -4.93 2.43
CA VAL A 252 0.48 -3.96 1.43
C VAL A 252 -0.69 -3.41 0.62
N PRO A 253 -0.66 -2.13 0.20
CA PRO A 253 -1.72 -1.59 -0.63
C PRO A 253 -1.75 -2.24 -2.01
N ASN A 254 -2.96 -2.38 -2.55
CA ASN A 254 -3.15 -2.47 -3.99
C ASN A 254 -3.23 -1.03 -4.54
N LEU A 255 -2.20 -0.64 -5.29
CA LEU A 255 -2.09 0.68 -5.94
C LEU A 255 -3.00 0.80 -7.18
N GLY A 256 -3.60 -0.31 -7.63
CA GLY A 256 -4.48 -0.38 -8.79
C GLY A 256 -5.88 0.16 -8.53
N THR A 257 -6.68 0.23 -9.60
CA THR A 257 -8.03 0.82 -9.59
C THR A 257 -8.99 0.10 -8.64
N ALA A 258 -8.85 -1.22 -8.44
CA ALA A 258 -9.67 -1.98 -7.50
C ALA A 258 -9.42 -1.58 -6.03
N GLY A 259 -8.28 -0.94 -5.74
CA GLY A 259 -7.90 -0.51 -4.40
C GLY A 259 -7.82 -1.66 -3.40
N GLY A 260 -7.94 -1.34 -2.12
CA GLY A 260 -7.82 -2.29 -1.02
C GLY A 260 -6.37 -2.68 -0.72
N THR A 261 -6.21 -3.80 -0.02
CA THR A 261 -4.93 -4.31 0.46
C THR A 261 -4.75 -5.77 0.10
N PHE A 262 -3.49 -6.20 0.02
CA PHE A 262 -3.10 -7.60 0.14
C PHE A 262 -2.73 -7.85 1.59
N ASP A 263 -3.48 -8.72 2.25
CA ASP A 263 -3.34 -8.99 3.68
C ASP A 263 -2.79 -10.39 3.93
N ASN A 264 -2.06 -10.54 5.03
CA ASN A 264 -1.68 -11.83 5.56
C ASN A 264 -2.92 -12.50 6.18
N VAL A 265 -3.45 -13.50 5.50
CA VAL A 265 -4.69 -14.20 5.88
C VAL A 265 -4.41 -15.65 6.28
N ARG A 266 -5.37 -16.28 6.96
CA ARG A 266 -5.30 -17.71 7.28
C ARG A 266 -5.18 -18.53 5.99
N GLY A 267 -4.21 -19.42 5.97
CA GLY A 267 -4.10 -20.46 4.95
C GLY A 267 -5.11 -21.58 5.16
N LEU A 268 -5.15 -22.50 4.20
CA LEU A 268 -5.93 -23.73 4.31
C LEU A 268 -5.59 -24.51 5.59
N GLY A 269 -6.61 -25.15 6.17
CA GLY A 269 -6.45 -25.84 7.45
C GLY A 269 -6.33 -24.89 8.66
N SER A 270 -6.70 -23.61 8.49
CA SER A 270 -6.66 -22.57 9.54
C SER A 270 -5.26 -22.21 10.05
N TYR A 271 -4.19 -22.60 9.33
CA TYR A 271 -2.83 -22.18 9.65
C TYR A 271 -2.70 -20.66 9.47
N MET A 272 -2.05 -19.97 10.40
CA MET A 272 -1.72 -18.55 10.27
C MET A 272 -0.28 -18.41 9.75
N PRO A 273 -0.08 -18.01 8.48
CA PRO A 273 1.25 -17.79 7.92
C PRO A 273 1.98 -16.67 8.66
N MET A 274 3.30 -16.80 8.76
CA MET A 274 4.12 -15.63 9.09
C MET A 274 4.05 -14.62 7.94
N PRO A 275 4.12 -13.31 8.23
CA PRO A 275 4.20 -12.30 7.16
C PRO A 275 5.52 -12.45 6.38
N PRO A 276 5.53 -12.20 5.05
CA PRO A 276 6.78 -12.09 4.27
C PRO A 276 7.68 -10.98 4.79
N THR A 277 8.91 -10.96 4.31
CA THR A 277 9.96 -10.04 4.77
C THR A 277 10.33 -9.05 3.67
N TYR A 278 10.44 -7.78 3.99
CA TYR A 278 10.95 -6.76 3.07
C TYR A 278 12.46 -6.89 2.91
N VAL A 279 12.94 -6.82 1.67
CA VAL A 279 14.35 -6.80 1.33
C VAL A 279 14.63 -5.47 0.66
N ALA A 280 15.41 -4.59 1.31
CA ALA A 280 15.62 -3.22 0.86
C ALA A 280 16.46 -3.14 -0.42
N ASP A 281 17.48 -4.00 -0.52
CA ASP A 281 18.37 -4.14 -1.68
C ASP A 281 18.11 -5.49 -2.36
N GLY A 282 16.99 -5.56 -3.09
CA GLY A 282 16.51 -6.78 -3.74
C GLY A 282 16.95 -6.88 -5.20
N ILE A 283 16.02 -6.65 -6.11
CA ILE A 283 16.25 -6.72 -7.55
C ILE A 283 16.75 -5.35 -8.02
N ASN A 284 17.97 -5.32 -8.58
CA ASN A 284 18.60 -4.10 -9.10
C ASN A 284 18.63 -2.93 -8.09
N GLY A 285 19.02 -3.18 -6.84
CA GLY A 285 19.09 -2.12 -5.82
C GLY A 285 17.74 -1.73 -5.21
N ARG A 286 16.62 -2.32 -5.67
CA ARG A 286 15.27 -1.90 -5.31
C ARG A 286 14.61 -2.88 -4.33
N GLY A 287 13.72 -2.32 -3.52
CA GLY A 287 12.95 -3.06 -2.52
C GLY A 287 12.11 -4.20 -3.11
N THR A 288 12.12 -5.37 -2.46
CA THR A 288 11.28 -6.53 -2.83
C THR A 288 10.65 -7.17 -1.61
N LEU A 289 9.62 -8.02 -1.79
CA LEU A 289 9.12 -8.91 -0.74
C LEU A 289 9.66 -10.32 -0.91
N PHE A 290 10.36 -10.82 0.11
CA PHE A 290 10.83 -12.19 0.19
C PHE A 290 9.78 -13.10 0.85
N PHE A 291 9.49 -14.20 0.17
CA PHE A 291 8.64 -15.29 0.63
C PHE A 291 9.51 -16.54 0.85
N ASN A 292 9.29 -17.24 1.95
CA ASN A 292 10.11 -18.37 2.38
C ASN A 292 9.47 -19.76 2.14
N GLY A 293 8.35 -19.84 1.43
CA GLY A 293 7.64 -21.09 1.16
C GLY A 293 6.56 -21.45 2.19
N SER A 294 6.22 -20.53 3.09
CA SER A 294 5.12 -20.69 4.06
C SER A 294 4.31 -19.41 4.26
N GLN A 295 4.36 -18.49 3.29
CA GLN A 295 3.86 -17.12 3.41
C GLN A 295 3.09 -16.75 2.15
N GLY A 296 2.14 -15.83 2.26
CA GLY A 296 1.37 -15.32 1.15
C GLY A 296 0.53 -14.12 1.58
N LEU A 297 0.29 -13.18 0.67
CA LEU A 297 -0.62 -12.06 0.90
C LEU A 297 -1.76 -12.13 -0.11
N VAL A 298 -2.97 -11.89 0.35
CA VAL A 298 -4.19 -12.06 -0.45
C VAL A 298 -4.99 -10.77 -0.45
N THR A 299 -5.40 -10.33 -1.64
CA THR A 299 -6.41 -9.29 -1.79
C THR A 299 -7.71 -9.87 -2.29
N THR A 300 -8.82 -9.28 -1.85
CA THR A 300 -10.16 -9.63 -2.33
C THR A 300 -10.92 -8.41 -2.84
N ALA A 301 -10.22 -7.29 -3.01
CA ALA A 301 -10.76 -6.08 -3.60
C ALA A 301 -10.90 -6.21 -5.13
N TYR A 302 -10.08 -7.05 -5.76
CA TYR A 302 -10.16 -7.36 -7.17
C TYR A 302 -11.18 -8.46 -7.45
N THR A 303 -12.12 -8.16 -8.34
CA THR A 303 -12.98 -9.17 -8.97
C THR A 303 -12.89 -9.02 -10.48
N ASN A 304 -12.99 -10.12 -11.21
CA ASN A 304 -13.05 -10.09 -12.67
C ASN A 304 -14.05 -11.14 -13.15
N ARG A 305 -14.97 -10.68 -14.01
CA ARG A 305 -16.01 -11.48 -14.67
C ARG A 305 -15.97 -11.35 -16.19
N ASP A 306 -14.97 -10.64 -16.71
CA ASP A 306 -14.71 -10.50 -18.12
C ASP A 306 -13.95 -11.72 -18.67
N ALA A 307 -14.00 -11.90 -19.99
CA ALA A 307 -13.28 -12.97 -20.67
C ALA A 307 -11.75 -12.73 -20.74
N ARG A 308 -11.24 -11.65 -20.14
CA ARG A 308 -9.88 -11.16 -20.36
C ARG A 308 -9.15 -10.90 -19.05
N ALA A 309 -7.87 -11.21 -19.05
CA ALA A 309 -6.94 -10.79 -18.03
C ALA A 309 -5.53 -10.73 -18.61
N THR A 310 -4.80 -9.63 -18.36
CA THR A 310 -3.38 -9.46 -18.69
C THR A 310 -2.60 -9.28 -17.38
N VAL A 311 -1.51 -10.02 -17.21
CA VAL A 311 -0.71 -10.03 -15.98
C VAL A 311 0.76 -9.79 -16.31
N PHE A 312 1.38 -8.84 -15.63
CA PHE A 312 2.84 -8.69 -15.56
C PHE A 312 3.31 -9.00 -14.16
N LEU A 313 4.43 -9.69 -14.04
CA LEU A 313 5.05 -9.99 -12.74
C LEU A 313 6.57 -9.92 -12.87
N VAL A 314 7.19 -9.17 -11.97
CA VAL A 314 8.63 -9.13 -11.74
C VAL A 314 8.95 -9.95 -10.49
N SER A 315 9.81 -10.95 -10.66
CA SER A 315 10.09 -11.90 -9.61
C SER A 315 11.51 -12.47 -9.72
N LYS A 316 12.03 -12.96 -8.61
CA LYS A 316 13.30 -13.69 -8.52
C LYS A 316 13.08 -14.92 -7.68
N TRP A 317 13.18 -16.07 -8.31
CA TRP A 317 12.91 -17.34 -7.66
C TRP A 317 14.20 -17.89 -7.03
N THR A 318 14.17 -18.26 -5.75
CA THR A 318 15.40 -18.59 -5.00
C THR A 318 15.51 -20.05 -4.56
N SER A 319 14.43 -20.85 -4.63
CA SER A 319 14.50 -22.28 -4.30
C SER A 319 13.32 -23.11 -4.82
N TRP A 320 13.58 -24.37 -5.17
CA TRP A 320 12.64 -25.34 -5.74
C TRP A 320 11.97 -26.28 -4.73
N SER A 321 10.82 -26.86 -5.13
CA SER A 321 10.00 -27.78 -4.32
C SER A 321 10.80 -28.89 -3.63
N GLY A 322 10.40 -29.25 -2.41
CA GLY A 322 11.08 -30.25 -1.57
C GLY A 322 12.11 -29.66 -0.61
N THR A 323 12.43 -28.37 -0.72
CA THR A 323 13.29 -27.63 0.22
C THR A 323 12.45 -26.63 1.01
N GLY A 324 12.65 -26.53 2.33
CA GLY A 324 12.08 -25.44 3.15
C GLY A 324 10.54 -25.40 3.30
N GLY A 325 9.80 -26.43 2.89
CA GLY A 325 8.34 -26.50 3.09
C GLY A 325 7.48 -26.03 1.92
N ALA A 326 8.04 -25.78 0.74
CA ALA A 326 7.27 -25.60 -0.49
C ALA A 326 6.89 -26.93 -1.13
N GLY A 327 5.63 -27.08 -1.54
CA GLY A 327 5.18 -28.23 -2.32
C GLY A 327 5.11 -27.93 -3.81
N ARG A 328 5.13 -29.01 -4.58
CA ARG A 328 4.92 -29.05 -6.04
C ARG A 328 3.76 -28.15 -6.45
N TRP A 329 3.89 -27.38 -7.54
CA TRP A 329 2.85 -26.49 -8.07
C TRP A 329 2.54 -25.22 -7.26
N GLY A 330 3.45 -24.79 -6.37
CA GLY A 330 3.43 -23.44 -5.82
C GLY A 330 4.03 -22.41 -6.78
N GLY A 331 3.74 -21.13 -6.58
CA GLY A 331 4.31 -20.05 -7.37
C GLY A 331 3.99 -18.64 -6.87
N PRO A 332 4.61 -17.64 -7.52
CA PRO A 332 4.66 -16.27 -7.03
C PRO A 332 3.31 -15.56 -7.05
N PHE A 333 2.36 -16.03 -7.88
CA PHE A 333 1.10 -15.34 -8.07
C PHE A 333 -0.02 -16.29 -8.49
N SER A 334 -1.22 -16.03 -7.97
CA SER A 334 -2.44 -16.71 -8.38
C SER A 334 -3.69 -15.86 -8.21
N MET A 335 -4.74 -16.19 -8.97
CA MET A 335 -6.08 -15.60 -8.85
C MET A 335 -7.15 -16.67 -9.07
N THR A 336 -8.24 -16.62 -8.30
CA THR A 336 -9.33 -17.61 -8.35
C THR A 336 -10.61 -17.10 -7.67
N ALA A 337 -11.72 -17.84 -7.77
CA ALA A 337 -12.98 -17.57 -7.08
C ALA A 337 -12.91 -17.92 -5.58
N LYS A 338 -13.70 -17.24 -4.75
CA LYS A 338 -13.86 -17.57 -3.32
C LYS A 338 -14.79 -18.76 -3.12
N ASP A 339 -15.93 -18.75 -3.82
CA ASP A 339 -16.97 -19.78 -3.76
C ASP A 339 -17.21 -20.38 -5.15
N PRO A 340 -16.26 -21.15 -5.70
CA PRO A 340 -16.40 -21.75 -7.02
C PRO A 340 -17.70 -22.55 -7.16
N LEU A 341 -18.53 -22.16 -8.14
CA LEU A 341 -19.87 -22.71 -8.43
C LEU A 341 -19.92 -24.23 -8.66
N VAL A 342 -18.78 -24.93 -8.74
CA VAL A 342 -18.65 -26.32 -9.22
C VAL A 342 -18.15 -27.29 -8.13
N TYR A 343 -18.08 -26.90 -6.85
CA TYR A 343 -17.74 -27.84 -5.78
C TYR A 343 -18.93 -28.73 -5.37
N SER A 344 -19.34 -29.64 -6.26
CA SER A 344 -20.08 -30.85 -5.86
C SER A 344 -19.14 -32.06 -5.70
N ASP A 345 -17.84 -31.91 -5.94
CA ASP A 345 -16.86 -32.99 -5.95
C ASP A 345 -15.62 -32.62 -5.11
N PRO A 346 -15.40 -33.27 -3.95
CA PRO A 346 -14.27 -32.99 -3.05
C PRO A 346 -12.91 -33.42 -3.62
N THR A 347 -12.87 -34.05 -4.80
CA THR A 347 -11.62 -34.44 -5.49
C THR A 347 -11.14 -33.42 -6.52
N ARG A 348 -11.92 -32.36 -6.77
CA ARG A 348 -11.61 -31.34 -7.78
C ARG A 348 -10.65 -30.26 -7.26
N ASP A 349 -9.56 -30.08 -8.00
CA ASP A 349 -8.43 -29.22 -7.65
C ASP A 349 -8.75 -27.73 -7.84
N ASP A 350 -7.94 -26.86 -7.26
CA ASP A 350 -8.07 -25.39 -7.21
C ASP A 350 -7.90 -24.63 -8.55
N ASN A 351 -7.26 -25.23 -9.55
CA ASN A 351 -7.18 -24.77 -10.94
C ASN A 351 -8.45 -25.12 -11.73
N GLN A 352 -9.57 -25.34 -11.02
CA GLN A 352 -10.85 -25.72 -11.59
C GLN A 352 -11.93 -24.62 -11.37
N CYS A 353 -11.53 -23.34 -11.37
CA CYS A 353 -12.45 -22.20 -11.49
C CYS A 353 -12.25 -21.50 -12.83
N ALA A 354 -13.33 -21.07 -13.50
CA ALA A 354 -13.27 -20.41 -14.80
C ALA A 354 -12.37 -19.16 -14.75
N GLY A 355 -11.42 -19.04 -15.67
CA GLY A 355 -10.46 -17.93 -15.70
C GLY A 355 -9.51 -17.78 -14.52
N ALA A 356 -9.44 -18.75 -13.59
CA ALA A 356 -8.35 -18.79 -12.62
C ALA A 356 -7.00 -18.77 -13.34
N LEU A 357 -6.00 -18.08 -12.78
CA LEU A 357 -4.63 -18.08 -13.27
C LEU A 357 -3.70 -18.42 -12.11
N SER A 358 -2.79 -19.37 -12.30
CA SER A 358 -1.75 -19.67 -11.33
C SER A 358 -0.44 -19.90 -12.06
N TYR A 359 0.58 -19.17 -11.63
CA TYR A 359 1.95 -19.51 -11.98
C TYR A 359 2.39 -20.67 -11.12
N GLN A 360 3.00 -21.65 -11.76
CA GLN A 360 3.54 -22.82 -11.10
C GLN A 360 5.01 -22.96 -11.48
N HIS A 361 5.78 -23.47 -10.54
CA HIS A 361 7.11 -23.99 -10.83
C HIS A 361 6.93 -25.51 -11.05
N ASP A 362 7.56 -26.09 -12.11
CA ASP A 362 7.53 -27.54 -12.42
C ASP A 362 8.87 -28.30 -12.22
N ASN A 363 10.06 -27.69 -12.42
CA ASN A 363 11.32 -28.22 -11.87
C ASN A 363 12.42 -27.15 -11.59
N THR A 364 13.59 -27.56 -11.08
CA THR A 364 14.75 -26.71 -10.73
C THR A 364 15.27 -25.80 -11.85
N ALA A 365 14.93 -26.08 -13.11
CA ALA A 365 15.41 -25.36 -14.29
C ALA A 365 14.28 -24.74 -15.13
N ASN A 366 13.02 -25.01 -14.79
CA ASN A 366 11.86 -24.57 -15.56
C ASN A 366 10.87 -23.82 -14.66
N PHE A 367 10.69 -22.54 -14.95
CA PHE A 367 9.44 -21.87 -14.61
C PHE A 367 8.36 -22.47 -15.50
N SER A 368 7.40 -23.19 -14.93
CA SER A 368 6.54 -24.03 -15.75
C SER A 368 5.11 -23.97 -15.27
N ILE A 369 4.33 -23.41 -16.17
CA ILE A 369 2.89 -23.52 -16.31
C ILE A 369 2.18 -22.28 -15.79
N LEU A 370 1.66 -21.49 -16.73
CA LEU A 370 0.43 -20.73 -16.49
C LEU A 370 -0.71 -21.75 -16.56
N SER A 371 -1.17 -22.17 -15.39
CA SER A 371 -2.34 -23.05 -15.28
C SER A 371 -3.58 -22.18 -15.25
N THR A 372 -4.54 -22.51 -16.09
CA THR A 372 -5.88 -21.91 -16.03
C THR A 372 -6.93 -22.95 -15.64
N TYR A 373 -8.22 -22.62 -15.73
CA TYR A 373 -9.29 -23.58 -15.49
C TYR A 373 -9.02 -24.89 -16.26
N SER A 374 -9.19 -26.07 -15.66
CA SER A 374 -8.90 -27.35 -16.34
C SER A 374 -9.62 -27.55 -17.69
N GLN A 375 -10.76 -26.87 -17.92
CA GLN A 375 -11.44 -26.81 -19.22
C GLN A 375 -11.01 -25.62 -20.11
N ASP A 376 -10.52 -24.52 -19.51
CA ASP A 376 -9.87 -23.41 -20.23
C ASP A 376 -8.47 -23.82 -20.72
N GLY A 377 -7.87 -24.88 -20.17
CA GLY A 377 -6.58 -25.41 -20.58
C GLY A 377 -5.39 -24.85 -19.81
N SER A 378 -4.18 -25.16 -20.27
CA SER A 378 -2.93 -24.69 -19.65
C SER A 378 -1.89 -24.41 -20.72
N VAL A 379 -0.97 -23.48 -20.47
CA VAL A 379 0.27 -23.37 -21.24
C VAL A 379 1.33 -24.19 -20.50
N SER A 380 1.50 -25.47 -20.87
CA SER A 380 2.11 -26.47 -19.99
C SER A 380 3.64 -26.64 -20.08
N SER A 381 4.36 -25.84 -20.86
CA SER A 381 5.82 -26.03 -20.98
C SER A 381 6.49 -24.84 -21.66
N LEU A 382 6.94 -23.87 -20.87
CA LEU A 382 7.90 -22.86 -21.34
C LEU A 382 9.25 -23.23 -20.74
N ASN A 383 10.16 -23.80 -21.53
CA ASN A 383 11.54 -23.94 -21.09
C ASN A 383 12.16 -22.53 -21.11
N THR A 384 12.08 -21.85 -19.98
CA THR A 384 12.61 -20.49 -19.83
C THR A 384 14.13 -20.48 -19.74
N GLY A 385 14.75 -21.63 -19.44
CA GLY A 385 16.17 -21.75 -19.14
C GLY A 385 16.63 -20.92 -17.94
N LEU A 386 15.71 -20.45 -17.09
CA LEU A 386 16.01 -19.61 -15.94
C LEU A 386 16.82 -20.37 -14.91
N THR A 387 17.88 -19.74 -14.40
CA THR A 387 18.62 -20.27 -13.25
C THR A 387 17.96 -19.79 -11.97
N VAL A 388 17.95 -20.64 -10.93
CA VAL A 388 17.58 -20.23 -9.57
C VAL A 388 18.42 -19.01 -9.17
N GLY A 389 17.77 -17.94 -8.71
CA GLY A 389 18.39 -16.68 -8.33
C GLY A 389 18.39 -15.61 -9.42
N GLU A 390 18.07 -15.95 -10.68
CA GLU A 390 17.91 -14.96 -11.74
C GLU A 390 16.55 -14.23 -11.62
N PRO A 391 16.53 -12.88 -11.66
CA PRO A 391 15.30 -12.13 -11.78
C PRO A 391 14.71 -12.25 -13.20
N TYR A 392 13.39 -12.16 -13.32
CA TYR A 392 12.67 -12.28 -14.59
C TYR A 392 11.39 -11.44 -14.60
N ILE A 393 10.89 -11.17 -15.82
CA ILE A 393 9.58 -10.57 -16.06
C ILE A 393 8.70 -11.60 -16.75
N THR A 394 7.51 -11.85 -16.22
CA THR A 394 6.46 -12.59 -16.95
C THR A 394 5.46 -11.61 -17.54
N HIS A 395 4.93 -11.95 -18.72
CA HIS A 395 3.76 -11.33 -19.33
C HIS A 395 2.83 -12.44 -19.77
N SER A 396 1.70 -12.54 -19.10
CA SER A 396 0.70 -13.56 -19.37
C SER A 396 -0.61 -12.92 -19.70
N GLY A 397 -1.42 -13.63 -20.48
CA GLY A 397 -2.77 -13.17 -20.72
C GLY A 397 -3.71 -14.30 -21.11
N ARG A 398 -5.00 -14.01 -20.94
CA ARG A 398 -6.11 -14.80 -21.45
C ARG A 398 -7.05 -13.86 -22.19
N ASP A 399 -7.56 -14.30 -23.33
CA ASP A 399 -8.59 -13.59 -24.08
C ASP A 399 -9.61 -14.60 -24.62
N GLY A 400 -10.79 -14.63 -23.99
CA GLY A 400 -11.87 -15.56 -24.38
C GLY A 400 -12.50 -15.24 -25.72
N GLY A 401 -12.39 -13.99 -26.19
CA GLY A 401 -12.83 -13.62 -27.54
C GLY A 401 -11.95 -14.25 -28.62
N ARG A 402 -10.63 -14.21 -28.43
CA ARG A 402 -9.67 -14.87 -29.34
C ARG A 402 -9.43 -16.34 -29.01
N LYS A 403 -9.91 -16.81 -27.87
CA LYS A 403 -9.66 -18.16 -27.31
C LYS A 403 -8.16 -18.45 -27.18
N ILE A 404 -7.43 -17.51 -26.61
CA ILE A 404 -5.98 -17.62 -26.44
C ILE A 404 -5.63 -17.51 -24.96
N ILE A 405 -4.69 -18.36 -24.52
CA ILE A 405 -3.90 -18.16 -23.31
C ILE A 405 -2.43 -18.12 -23.70
N TYR A 406 -1.68 -17.22 -23.10
CA TYR A 406 -0.25 -17.10 -23.34
C TYR A 406 0.51 -16.75 -22.08
N THR A 407 1.77 -17.15 -22.03
CA THR A 407 2.74 -16.69 -21.05
C THR A 407 4.07 -16.51 -21.75
N GLY A 408 4.65 -15.33 -21.59
CA GLY A 408 5.99 -15.02 -22.01
C GLY A 408 6.87 -14.69 -20.83
N VAL A 409 8.17 -14.97 -20.97
CA VAL A 409 9.19 -14.65 -19.98
C VAL A 409 10.29 -13.87 -20.67
N TRP A 410 10.57 -12.69 -20.13
CA TRP A 410 11.75 -11.92 -20.48
C TRP A 410 12.80 -12.08 -19.38
N ARG A 411 14.05 -12.17 -19.84
CA ARG A 411 15.26 -12.14 -19.02
C ARG A 411 16.40 -11.48 -19.80
N ASP A 412 17.48 -11.22 -19.10
CA ASP A 412 18.73 -10.83 -19.76
C ASP A 412 19.16 -11.95 -20.73
N GLY A 413 19.16 -11.67 -22.04
CA GLY A 413 19.37 -12.65 -23.11
C GLY A 413 18.16 -12.97 -24.02
N GLY A 414 16.95 -12.45 -23.75
CA GLY A 414 15.85 -12.46 -24.72
C GLY A 414 14.44 -12.72 -24.16
N TYR A 415 13.46 -12.73 -25.06
CA TYR A 415 12.04 -12.97 -24.77
C TYR A 415 11.58 -14.29 -25.39
N VAL A 416 10.92 -15.15 -24.59
CA VAL A 416 10.31 -16.40 -25.07
C VAL A 416 8.85 -16.43 -24.69
N ILE A 417 7.96 -16.80 -25.62
CA ILE A 417 6.52 -16.88 -25.40
C ILE A 417 5.98 -18.26 -25.76
N ALA A 418 5.08 -18.77 -24.94
CA ALA A 418 4.27 -19.96 -25.23
C ALA A 418 2.80 -19.57 -25.26
N THR A 419 2.07 -20.13 -26.22
CA THR A 419 0.65 -19.84 -26.48
C THR A 419 -0.13 -21.15 -26.61
N ASN A 420 -1.36 -21.18 -26.11
CA ASN A 420 -2.32 -22.26 -26.34
C ASN A 420 -3.67 -21.67 -26.77
N THR A 421 -4.41 -22.41 -27.61
CA THR A 421 -5.71 -22.00 -28.20
C THR A 421 -6.84 -22.96 -27.78
N PRO A 422 -7.30 -22.89 -26.53
CA PRO A 422 -8.31 -23.79 -25.99
C PRO A 422 -9.70 -23.57 -26.60
N ALA A 423 -10.46 -24.65 -26.81
CA ALA A 423 -11.79 -24.57 -27.42
C ALA A 423 -12.85 -23.86 -26.54
N GLY A 424 -12.67 -23.89 -25.20
CA GLY A 424 -13.70 -23.56 -24.20
C GLY A 424 -13.42 -22.36 -23.31
N LEU A 425 -12.58 -21.40 -23.72
CA LEU A 425 -12.24 -20.24 -22.88
C LEU A 425 -13.45 -19.30 -22.66
N GLY A 426 -14.00 -19.32 -21.45
CA GLY A 426 -15.16 -18.48 -21.05
C GLY A 426 -14.79 -17.23 -20.26
N ASN A 427 -15.78 -16.59 -19.65
CA ASN A 427 -15.57 -15.48 -18.71
C ASN A 427 -14.75 -15.92 -17.49
N CYS A 428 -14.02 -14.98 -16.88
CA CYS A 428 -13.40 -15.17 -15.58
C CYS A 428 -14.47 -15.37 -14.48
N ASP A 429 -14.06 -16.05 -13.41
CA ASP A 429 -14.72 -16.05 -12.10
C ASP A 429 -13.61 -15.90 -11.05
N ILE A 430 -13.26 -14.65 -10.73
CA ILE A 430 -12.16 -14.30 -9.82
C ILE A 430 -12.65 -13.40 -8.70
N ASP A 431 -12.38 -13.76 -7.45
CA ASP A 431 -12.74 -12.98 -6.25
C ASP A 431 -11.56 -12.76 -5.29
N ALA A 432 -10.43 -13.36 -5.62
CA ALA A 432 -9.24 -13.30 -4.80
C ALA A 432 -8.00 -13.39 -5.68
N THR A 433 -7.00 -12.61 -5.32
CA THR A 433 -5.67 -12.61 -5.92
C THR A 433 -4.64 -12.71 -4.82
N ALA A 434 -3.62 -13.55 -5.01
CA ALA A 434 -2.54 -13.74 -4.05
C ALA A 434 -1.19 -13.52 -4.70
N ILE A 435 -0.28 -12.97 -3.89
CA ILE A 435 1.16 -13.00 -4.12
C ILE A 435 1.81 -13.95 -3.11
N GLY A 436 2.80 -14.70 -3.57
CA GLY A 436 3.56 -15.63 -2.75
C GLY A 436 2.91 -16.99 -2.48
N ALA A 437 1.67 -17.23 -2.93
CA ALA A 437 1.01 -18.52 -2.80
C ALA A 437 -0.03 -18.79 -3.89
N ARG A 438 -0.30 -20.07 -4.12
CA ARG A 438 -1.46 -20.54 -4.88
C ARG A 438 -2.71 -20.50 -4.02
N LEU A 439 -3.81 -20.03 -4.60
CA LEU A 439 -5.13 -19.98 -3.98
C LEU A 439 -5.96 -21.22 -4.29
N ARG A 440 -6.76 -21.66 -3.33
CA ARG A 440 -7.89 -22.60 -3.47
C ARG A 440 -9.10 -22.00 -2.76
N ALA A 441 -10.21 -21.82 -3.49
CA ALA A 441 -11.45 -21.22 -2.93
C ALA A 441 -11.15 -19.89 -2.18
N GLY A 442 -10.38 -19.02 -2.82
CA GLY A 442 -9.94 -17.73 -2.27
C GLY A 442 -8.98 -17.78 -1.07
N ALA A 443 -8.60 -18.97 -0.57
CA ALA A 443 -7.66 -19.13 0.53
C ALA A 443 -6.27 -19.58 0.04
N PRO A 444 -5.17 -19.05 0.60
CA PRO A 444 -3.83 -19.47 0.22
C PRO A 444 -3.56 -20.89 0.74
N GLN A 445 -2.98 -21.73 -0.10
CA GLN A 445 -2.69 -23.13 0.23
C GLN A 445 -1.40 -23.27 1.06
N ILE A 446 -1.47 -22.73 2.27
CA ILE A 446 -0.40 -22.74 3.27
C ILE A 446 -0.91 -23.54 4.46
N LEU A 447 -0.35 -24.73 4.69
CA LEU A 447 -0.74 -25.68 5.73
C LEU A 447 0.31 -25.82 6.85
N GLY A 448 1.32 -24.95 6.85
CA GLY A 448 2.43 -24.94 7.81
C GLY A 448 3.73 -25.53 7.28
N ALA A 449 4.86 -25.12 7.86
CA ALA A 449 6.19 -25.47 7.38
C ALA A 449 6.38 -27.00 7.21
N GLY A 450 6.96 -27.41 6.08
CA GLY A 450 7.26 -28.82 5.79
C GLY A 450 6.07 -29.64 5.25
N HIS A 451 4.85 -29.09 5.17
CA HIS A 451 3.69 -29.83 4.68
C HIS A 451 3.77 -30.08 3.17
N THR A 452 3.64 -31.34 2.74
CA THR A 452 3.80 -31.77 1.33
C THR A 452 2.76 -31.18 0.38
N SER A 453 1.62 -30.74 0.92
CA SER A 453 0.55 -30.06 0.16
C SER A 453 0.66 -28.53 0.16
N ASN A 454 1.70 -27.93 0.74
CA ASN A 454 1.91 -26.48 0.63
C ASN A 454 2.09 -26.07 -0.83
N ARG A 455 1.54 -24.94 -1.24
CA ARG A 455 1.71 -24.37 -2.58
C ARG A 455 2.15 -22.91 -2.51
N ALA A 456 3.11 -22.64 -1.62
CA ALA A 456 3.69 -21.33 -1.42
C ALA A 456 5.01 -21.15 -2.18
N TYR A 457 5.35 -19.90 -2.43
CA TYR A 457 6.51 -19.45 -3.20
C TYR A 457 7.74 -19.27 -2.32
N ILE A 458 8.92 -19.57 -2.88
CA ILE A 458 10.22 -19.23 -2.27
C ILE A 458 10.98 -18.31 -3.22
N GLY A 459 11.07 -17.03 -2.85
CA GLY A 459 11.70 -16.04 -3.71
C GLY A 459 11.30 -14.61 -3.37
N GLN A 460 11.77 -13.68 -4.18
CA GLN A 460 11.47 -12.27 -4.08
C GLN A 460 10.45 -11.89 -5.15
N ILE A 461 9.49 -11.04 -4.80
CA ILE A 461 8.54 -10.41 -5.73
C ILE A 461 8.80 -8.90 -5.70
N GLY A 462 9.03 -8.31 -6.87
CA GLY A 462 9.23 -6.87 -7.03
C GLY A 462 7.94 -6.14 -7.34
N GLU A 463 7.26 -6.53 -8.42
CA GLU A 463 6.08 -5.81 -8.93
C GLU A 463 5.10 -6.74 -9.62
N VAL A 464 3.80 -6.48 -9.49
CA VAL A 464 2.70 -7.20 -10.13
C VAL A 464 1.69 -6.21 -10.68
N LEU A 465 1.29 -6.38 -11.94
CA LEU A 465 0.23 -5.62 -12.60
C LEU A 465 -0.80 -6.59 -13.16
N VAL A 466 -2.10 -6.35 -12.93
CA VAL A 466 -3.21 -7.11 -13.51
C VAL A 466 -4.21 -6.15 -14.13
N PHE A 467 -4.57 -6.41 -15.38
CA PHE A 467 -5.60 -5.68 -16.12
C PHE A 467 -6.73 -6.65 -16.48
N SER A 468 -7.98 -6.31 -16.21
CA SER A 468 -9.18 -7.08 -16.64
C SER A 468 -9.52 -6.89 -18.12
N ARG A 469 -8.56 -6.38 -18.90
CA ARG A 469 -8.68 -6.09 -20.33
C ARG A 469 -7.43 -6.53 -21.07
N ASP A 470 -7.57 -6.59 -22.39
CA ASP A 470 -6.41 -6.64 -23.25
C ASP A 470 -5.73 -5.27 -23.26
N LEU A 471 -4.40 -5.30 -23.22
CA LEU A 471 -3.59 -4.14 -23.55
C LEU A 471 -3.39 -4.07 -25.07
N THR A 472 -3.26 -2.87 -25.62
CA THR A 472 -2.78 -2.71 -27.00
C THR A 472 -1.31 -3.14 -27.09
N THR A 473 -0.81 -3.35 -28.30
CA THR A 473 0.60 -3.68 -28.53
C THR A 473 1.52 -2.60 -27.96
N GLU A 474 1.13 -1.33 -28.10
CA GLU A 474 1.87 -0.16 -27.58
C GLU A 474 1.84 -0.12 -26.04
N GLU A 475 0.70 -0.37 -25.42
CA GLU A 475 0.58 -0.44 -23.96
C GLU A 475 1.42 -1.59 -23.39
N THR A 476 1.33 -2.78 -24.01
CA THR A 476 2.15 -3.94 -23.63
C THR A 476 3.64 -3.63 -23.74
N ALA A 477 4.08 -3.02 -24.86
CA ALA A 477 5.47 -2.65 -25.06
C ALA A 477 5.95 -1.59 -24.05
N THR A 478 5.07 -0.63 -23.71
CA THR A 478 5.34 0.42 -22.73
C THR A 478 5.53 -0.16 -21.33
N ILE A 479 4.62 -1.02 -20.86
CA ILE A 479 4.76 -1.70 -19.56
C ILE A 479 6.01 -2.58 -19.54
N TYR A 480 6.31 -3.28 -20.63
CA TYR A 480 7.53 -4.08 -20.73
C TYR A 480 8.80 -3.23 -20.56
N ALA A 481 8.91 -2.15 -21.31
CA ALA A 481 10.07 -1.25 -21.26
C ALA A 481 10.21 -0.57 -19.89
N TYR A 482 9.08 -0.21 -19.27
CA TYR A 482 9.04 0.30 -17.90
C TYR A 482 9.65 -0.70 -16.91
N LEU A 483 9.18 -1.95 -16.91
CA LEU A 483 9.65 -2.97 -15.98
C LEU A 483 11.12 -3.36 -16.23
N GLN A 484 11.56 -3.42 -17.49
CA GLN A 484 12.97 -3.64 -17.84
C GLN A 484 13.87 -2.51 -17.32
N SER A 485 13.48 -1.26 -17.57
CA SER A 485 14.27 -0.09 -17.16
C SER A 485 14.36 -0.01 -15.64
N LYS A 486 13.23 -0.17 -14.95
CA LYS A 486 13.15 -0.08 -13.50
C LYS A 486 13.90 -1.21 -12.79
N TRP A 487 13.60 -2.46 -13.13
CA TRP A 487 14.03 -3.62 -12.34
C TRP A 487 15.30 -4.29 -12.85
N PHE A 488 15.79 -3.92 -14.04
CA PHE A 488 16.97 -4.55 -14.63
C PHE A 488 17.99 -3.52 -15.12
N GLY A 489 17.69 -2.22 -15.04
CA GLY A 489 18.54 -1.18 -15.63
C GLY A 489 18.69 -1.35 -17.14
N ALA A 490 17.81 -2.13 -17.78
CA ALA A 490 17.89 -2.51 -19.17
C ALA A 490 16.83 -1.77 -19.97
N GLY A 491 17.20 -1.25 -21.14
CA GLY A 491 16.28 -0.49 -21.99
C GLY A 491 16.06 0.95 -21.51
N THR A 492 15.95 1.85 -22.48
CA THR A 492 15.56 3.23 -22.28
C THR A 492 14.17 3.41 -22.86
N LEU A 493 13.28 4.08 -22.12
CA LEU A 493 11.96 4.43 -22.61
C LEU A 493 12.09 5.39 -23.80
N SER A 494 11.32 5.18 -24.86
CA SER A 494 11.12 6.23 -25.87
C SER A 494 10.34 7.40 -25.28
N ASP A 495 10.36 8.57 -25.93
CA ASP A 495 9.59 9.73 -25.50
C ASP A 495 8.08 9.43 -25.42
N GLU A 496 7.55 8.66 -26.38
CA GLU A 496 6.14 8.24 -26.38
C GLU A 496 5.83 7.30 -25.20
N GLN A 497 6.72 6.36 -24.91
CA GLN A 497 6.56 5.46 -23.76
C GLN A 497 6.65 6.21 -22.44
N ALA A 498 7.60 7.13 -22.30
CA ALA A 498 7.74 7.99 -21.13
C ALA A 498 6.50 8.87 -20.94
N LYS A 499 5.92 9.40 -22.02
CA LYS A 499 4.65 10.16 -22.00
C LYS A 499 3.45 9.28 -21.63
N ALA A 500 3.36 8.07 -22.15
CA ALA A 500 2.28 7.15 -21.80
C ALA A 500 2.33 6.71 -20.32
N LEU A 501 3.52 6.68 -19.73
CA LEU A 501 3.71 6.43 -18.30
C LEU A 501 3.53 7.69 -17.44
N ALA A 502 3.55 8.89 -18.05
CA ALA A 502 3.53 10.18 -17.37
C ALA A 502 2.40 10.24 -16.35
N SER A 503 2.75 10.65 -15.13
CA SER A 503 1.81 10.68 -14.02
C SER A 503 1.41 12.09 -13.75
N THR A 504 0.13 12.30 -13.52
CA THR A 504 -0.42 13.63 -13.24
C THR A 504 -0.64 13.79 -11.74
N LEU A 505 0.05 14.73 -11.12
CA LEU A 505 -0.29 15.20 -9.78
C LEU A 505 -1.55 16.07 -9.88
N ALA A 506 -2.68 15.57 -9.37
CA ALA A 506 -3.92 16.32 -9.30
C ALA A 506 -3.90 17.30 -8.12
N VAL A 507 -3.87 18.60 -8.43
CA VAL A 507 -3.89 19.69 -7.45
C VAL A 507 -5.14 20.53 -7.63
N GLU A 508 -5.90 20.75 -6.58
CA GLU A 508 -6.96 21.77 -6.56
C GLU A 508 -6.50 22.98 -5.75
N VAL A 509 -6.71 24.17 -6.31
CA VAL A 509 -6.59 25.43 -5.58
C VAL A 509 -7.96 26.12 -5.58
N PRO A 510 -8.65 26.20 -4.42
CA PRO A 510 -9.97 26.81 -4.32
C PRO A 510 -10.03 28.25 -4.82
N GLU A 511 -11.23 28.74 -5.15
CA GLU A 511 -11.42 30.14 -5.51
C GLU A 511 -10.86 31.08 -4.44
N ASN A 512 -10.21 32.16 -4.87
CA ASN A 512 -9.56 33.16 -4.01
C ASN A 512 -8.35 32.67 -3.20
N ALA A 513 -7.92 31.40 -3.32
CA ALA A 513 -6.68 30.92 -2.71
C ALA A 513 -5.46 31.15 -3.62
N THR A 514 -4.30 31.42 -3.02
CA THR A 514 -3.00 31.37 -3.69
C THR A 514 -2.09 30.35 -3.01
N ALA A 515 -1.72 29.29 -3.74
CA ALA A 515 -0.89 28.20 -3.22
C ALA A 515 0.47 28.10 -3.94
N HIS A 516 1.43 27.46 -3.29
CA HIS A 516 2.78 27.23 -3.81
C HIS A 516 3.12 25.74 -3.84
N LEU A 517 3.59 25.27 -4.99
CA LEU A 517 4.11 23.92 -5.18
C LEU A 517 5.51 24.02 -5.77
N ALA A 518 6.50 23.46 -5.08
CA ALA A 518 7.87 23.41 -5.53
C ALA A 518 8.48 22.01 -5.37
N PHE A 519 9.38 21.66 -6.30
CA PHE A 519 10.06 20.36 -6.32
C PHE A 519 11.54 20.51 -5.93
N ASN A 520 12.01 19.64 -5.04
CA ASN A 520 13.41 19.63 -4.59
C ASN A 520 14.28 18.69 -5.46
N ALA A 521 15.60 18.86 -5.40
CA ALA A 521 16.60 18.15 -6.22
C ALA A 521 16.66 16.62 -6.01
N GLY A 522 15.84 16.05 -5.12
CA GLY A 522 15.64 14.61 -4.92
C GLY A 522 14.34 14.06 -5.54
N THR A 523 13.62 14.86 -6.32
CA THR A 523 12.43 14.44 -7.07
C THR A 523 12.86 13.48 -8.18
N THR A 524 12.66 12.19 -7.96
CA THR A 524 12.92 11.15 -8.97
C THR A 524 11.62 10.83 -9.68
N THR A 525 11.59 10.94 -11.00
CA THR A 525 10.41 10.53 -11.78
C THR A 525 10.48 9.09 -12.26
N GLU A 526 11.38 8.26 -11.74
CA GLU A 526 11.65 6.89 -12.24
C GLU A 526 11.81 6.80 -13.78
N GLY A 527 12.26 7.88 -14.45
CA GLY A 527 12.39 7.93 -15.91
C GLY A 527 11.10 8.34 -16.66
N VAL A 528 10.12 8.88 -15.95
CA VAL A 528 8.80 9.27 -16.47
C VAL A 528 8.65 10.81 -16.45
N ALA A 529 7.75 11.41 -17.23
CA ALA A 529 7.43 12.83 -17.13
C ALA A 529 6.48 13.13 -15.95
N LEU A 530 6.63 14.30 -15.33
CA LEU A 530 5.79 14.77 -14.22
C LEU A 530 4.81 15.81 -14.77
N ASP A 531 3.52 15.47 -14.81
CA ASP A 531 2.48 16.43 -15.15
C ASP A 531 1.82 16.97 -13.87
N VAL A 532 1.47 18.26 -13.84
CA VAL A 532 0.65 18.84 -12.76
C VAL A 532 -0.68 19.31 -13.33
N ALA A 533 -1.77 18.63 -12.99
CA ALA A 533 -3.12 19.08 -13.37
C ALA A 533 -3.71 19.95 -12.25
N LYS A 534 -3.75 21.25 -12.52
CA LYS A 534 -4.40 22.22 -11.63
C LYS A 534 -5.90 22.33 -11.93
N THR A 535 -6.71 22.20 -10.90
CA THR A 535 -8.16 22.47 -10.90
C THR A 535 -8.49 23.59 -9.90
N GLY A 536 -9.75 24.04 -9.87
CA GLY A 536 -10.21 25.16 -9.04
C GLY A 536 -9.87 26.54 -9.62
N ALA A 537 -10.47 27.59 -9.07
CA ALA A 537 -10.35 28.96 -9.61
C ALA A 537 -9.19 29.77 -9.00
N GLY A 538 -8.50 29.25 -7.98
CA GLY A 538 -7.38 29.95 -7.34
C GLY A 538 -6.08 29.95 -8.15
N THR A 539 -5.01 30.50 -7.57
CA THR A 539 -3.70 30.63 -8.23
C THR A 539 -2.72 29.59 -7.69
N LEU A 540 -2.11 28.79 -8.58
CA LEU A 540 -1.00 27.90 -8.24
C LEU A 540 0.31 28.49 -8.73
N ARG A 541 1.28 28.67 -7.84
CA ARG A 541 2.66 29.05 -8.18
C ARG A 541 3.53 27.79 -8.21
N LEU A 542 4.18 27.55 -9.33
CA LEU A 542 5.12 26.42 -9.52
C LEU A 542 6.57 26.90 -9.38
N GLY A 543 7.44 26.08 -8.79
CA GLY A 543 8.86 26.36 -8.66
C GLY A 543 9.73 25.11 -8.41
N GLY A 544 11.03 25.31 -8.18
CA GLY A 544 11.97 24.23 -7.83
C GLY A 544 12.85 23.73 -8.98
N ALA A 545 13.71 22.75 -8.69
CA ALA A 545 14.65 22.14 -9.63
C ALA A 545 14.35 20.65 -9.77
N ILE A 546 13.96 20.21 -10.97
CA ILE A 546 13.80 18.79 -11.29
C ILE A 546 15.11 18.27 -11.86
N THR A 547 15.66 17.23 -11.24
CA THR A 547 16.86 16.54 -11.69
C THR A 547 16.45 15.24 -12.39
N GLY A 548 16.58 15.21 -13.72
CA GLY A 548 16.24 14.04 -14.53
C GLY A 548 15.73 14.44 -15.91
N ALA A 549 15.65 13.50 -16.85
CA ALA A 549 15.15 13.71 -18.22
C ALA A 549 13.63 13.98 -18.30
N GLY A 550 12.99 14.35 -17.19
CA GLY A 550 11.57 14.66 -17.12
C GLY A 550 11.28 16.08 -17.60
N TYR A 551 10.25 16.22 -18.42
CA TYR A 551 9.62 17.50 -18.73
C TYR A 551 8.60 17.84 -17.62
N VAL A 552 8.47 19.11 -17.26
CA VAL A 552 7.32 19.67 -16.51
C VAL A 552 6.36 20.30 -17.50
#